data_AF-A0A952HY47-F1
#
_entry.id   AF-A0A952HY47-F1
#
_cell.length_a   1.000
_cell.length_b   1.000
_cell.length_c   1.000
_cell.angle_alpha   90.00
_cell.angle_beta   90.00
_cell.angle_gamma   90.00
#
_symmetry.space_group_name_H-M   'P 1'
#
loop_
_entity.id
_entity.type
_entity.pdbx_description
1 polymer ?
#
loop_
_entity_poly.entity_id
_entity_poly.type
_entity_poly.pdbx_seq_one_letter_code
_entity_poly.pdbx_strand_id
1 'polypeptide(L)'
;RVLERLDTQFPSLNLKKVHVIQHSAGSGFNEKFTSRIGLVKRLSDYRVIPNGNIGGNGSANFNQKSSFFVGVARRSEFSSEWNAAFNYLDPNRRLDFSDTVELLYLINDNSTKTVDDFARRYLQ
;
A
#
# COMPACT_ATOMS: atom_id res chain seq x y z
N ARG A 1 -12.86 13.43 -2.15
CA ARG A 1 -13.80 14.00 -1.14
C ARG A 1 -14.85 12.96 -0.76
N VAL A 2 -14.45 11.82 -0.19
CA VAL A 2 -15.41 10.74 0.15
C VAL A 2 -16.01 10.99 1.53
N LEU A 3 -15.16 11.08 2.57
CA LEU A 3 -15.59 11.31 3.95
C LEU A 3 -16.46 12.57 4.11
N GLU A 4 -16.07 13.68 3.48
CA GLU A 4 -16.85 14.93 3.50
C GLU A 4 -18.24 14.78 2.87
N ARG A 5 -18.37 14.00 1.77
CA ARG A 5 -19.66 13.73 1.15
C ARG A 5 -20.53 12.84 2.03
N LEU A 6 -19.94 11.82 2.64
CA LEU A 6 -20.66 10.92 3.55
C LEU A 6 -21.15 11.67 4.79
N ASP A 7 -20.32 12.53 5.37
CA ASP A 7 -20.65 13.36 6.54
C ASP A 7 -21.81 14.32 6.23
N THR A 8 -21.81 14.90 5.02
CA THR A 8 -22.85 15.85 4.59
C THR A 8 -24.17 15.15 4.22
N GLN A 9 -24.10 14.03 3.49
CA GLN A 9 -25.29 13.35 2.96
C GLN A 9 -25.92 12.40 3.97
N PHE A 10 -25.12 11.86 4.90
CA PHE A 10 -25.53 10.86 5.89
C PHE A 10 -24.96 11.22 7.27
N PRO A 11 -25.39 12.33 7.90
CA PRO A 11 -24.79 12.82 9.15
C PRO A 11 -24.97 11.88 10.35
N SER A 12 -25.89 10.90 10.26
CA SER A 12 -26.06 9.85 11.27
C SER A 12 -25.10 8.67 11.08
N LEU A 13 -24.37 8.60 9.97
CA LEU A 13 -23.42 7.52 9.71
C LEU A 13 -22.20 7.67 10.63
N ASN A 14 -21.91 6.64 11.42
CA ASN A 14 -20.69 6.63 12.21
C ASN A 14 -19.46 6.39 11.33
N LEU A 15 -18.86 7.48 10.86
CA LEU A 15 -17.66 7.46 10.02
C LEU A 15 -16.40 6.95 10.73
N LYS A 16 -16.40 6.83 12.07
CA LYS A 16 -15.30 6.16 12.79
C LYS A 16 -15.19 4.67 12.49
N LYS A 17 -16.18 4.08 11.81
CA LYS A 17 -16.09 2.72 11.25
C LYS A 17 -15.32 2.65 9.93
N VAL A 18 -15.02 3.79 9.31
CA VAL A 18 -14.14 3.85 8.14
C VAL A 18 -12.69 3.89 8.63
N HIS A 19 -11.92 2.85 8.30
CA HIS A 19 -10.51 2.79 8.62
C HIS A 19 -9.69 3.40 7.49
N VAL A 20 -8.87 4.40 7.80
CA VAL A 20 -7.90 4.99 6.87
C VAL A 20 -6.52 4.67 7.40
N ILE A 21 -5.77 3.87 6.67
CA ILE A 21 -4.43 3.44 7.05
C ILE A 21 -3.41 4.13 6.15
N GLN A 22 -2.29 4.55 6.74
CA GLN A 22 -1.25 5.26 6.00
C GLN A 22 0.16 4.87 6.50
N HIS A 23 1.06 4.47 5.59
CA HIS A 23 2.47 4.12 5.87
C HIS A 23 3.39 5.32 6.15
N SER A 24 2.96 6.28 6.98
CA SER A 24 3.70 7.52 7.23
C SER A 24 4.17 7.69 8.69
N ALA A 25 4.33 6.60 9.45
CA ALA A 25 4.78 6.69 10.84
C ALA A 25 6.16 7.35 10.88
N GLY A 26 6.31 8.35 11.75
CA GLY A 26 7.51 9.17 11.86
C GLY A 26 7.41 10.48 11.08
N SER A 27 7.89 10.50 9.82
CA SER A 27 8.13 11.75 9.08
C SER A 27 6.87 12.54 8.69
N GLY A 28 5.69 11.91 8.79
CA GLY A 28 4.41 12.52 8.41
C GLY A 28 4.36 12.91 6.94
N PHE A 29 5.15 12.27 6.07
CA PHE A 29 5.32 12.67 4.66
C PHE A 29 3.96 12.84 3.96
N ASN A 30 3.14 11.80 3.93
CA ASN A 30 1.82 11.84 3.28
C ASN A 30 0.87 12.88 3.92
N GLU A 31 0.97 13.11 5.24
CA GLU A 31 0.14 14.12 5.91
C GLU A 31 0.48 15.55 5.47
N LYS A 32 1.77 15.84 5.23
CA LYS A 32 2.24 17.15 4.74
C LYS A 32 1.66 17.49 3.36
N PHE A 33 1.44 16.48 2.52
CA PHE A 33 0.90 16.64 1.17
C PHE A 33 -0.61 16.40 1.09
N THR A 34 -1.26 16.06 2.21
CA THR A 34 -2.70 15.82 2.25
C THR A 34 -3.45 17.06 2.68
N SER A 35 -4.15 17.70 1.73
CA SER A 35 -5.12 18.74 2.06
C SER A 35 -6.22 18.18 2.96
N ARG A 36 -6.61 18.94 4.00
CA ARG A 36 -7.68 18.57 4.95
C ARG A 36 -7.42 17.28 5.75
N ILE A 37 -6.15 16.94 6.02
CA ILE A 37 -5.80 15.81 6.90
C ILE A 37 -6.52 15.86 8.25
N GLY A 38 -6.78 17.05 8.80
CA GLY A 38 -7.56 17.22 10.03
C GLY A 38 -9.01 16.75 9.92
N LEU A 39 -9.66 16.91 8.75
CA LEU A 39 -11.01 16.38 8.51
C LEU A 39 -10.98 14.86 8.44
N VAL A 40 -9.99 14.28 7.76
CA VAL A 40 -9.82 12.81 7.69
C VAL A 40 -9.66 12.24 9.09
N LYS A 41 -8.67 12.73 9.86
CA LYS A 41 -8.41 12.31 11.25
C LYS A 41 -9.64 12.46 12.15
N ARG A 42 -10.41 13.54 11.97
CA ARG A 42 -11.63 13.79 12.75
C ARG A 42 -12.75 12.80 12.41
N LEU A 43 -12.99 12.53 11.13
CA LEU A 43 -14.16 11.74 10.71
C LEU A 43 -13.92 10.22 10.69
N SER A 44 -12.70 9.76 10.40
CA SER A 44 -12.39 8.34 10.27
C SER A 44 -11.62 7.78 11.47
N ASP A 45 -11.50 6.46 11.55
CA ASP A 45 -10.45 5.81 12.31
C ASP A 45 -9.16 5.86 11.50
N TYR A 46 -8.39 6.92 11.71
CA TYR A 46 -7.13 7.17 11.01
C TYR A 46 -5.98 6.53 11.77
N ARG A 47 -5.31 5.57 11.15
CA ARG A 47 -4.21 4.81 11.73
C ARG A 47 -2.96 4.99 10.89
N VAL A 48 -1.84 5.17 11.58
CA VAL A 48 -0.54 5.27 10.93
C VAL A 48 0.24 3.99 11.22
N ILE A 49 0.84 3.42 10.18
CA ILE A 49 1.63 2.19 10.27
C ILE A 49 3.09 2.46 9.88
N PRO A 50 4.04 1.60 10.30
CA PRO A 50 5.45 1.73 9.93
C PRO A 50 5.65 1.88 8.41
N ASN A 51 6.66 2.66 8.02
CA ASN A 51 6.97 2.91 6.61
C ASN A 51 7.45 1.62 5.92
N GLY A 52 6.68 1.14 4.95
CA GLY A 52 6.96 -0.07 4.17
C GLY A 52 8.27 -0.07 3.39
N ASN A 53 8.89 1.08 3.19
CA ASN A 53 10.16 1.21 2.48
C ASN A 53 11.38 1.20 3.42
N ILE A 54 11.18 0.94 4.71
CA ILE A 54 12.26 0.90 5.71
C ILE A 54 12.26 -0.49 6.35
N GLY A 55 13.35 -1.23 6.19
CA GLY A 55 13.53 -2.52 6.86
C GLY A 55 13.70 -2.37 8.37
N GLY A 56 13.33 -3.40 9.13
CA GLY A 56 13.57 -3.46 10.58
C GLY A 56 12.57 -2.67 11.45
N ASN A 57 11.50 -2.12 10.88
CA ASN A 57 10.46 -1.38 11.62
C ASN A 57 9.13 -2.15 11.76
N GLY A 58 9.13 -3.46 11.47
CA GLY A 58 7.93 -4.29 11.44
C GLY A 58 7.25 -4.38 10.07
N SER A 59 7.76 -3.71 9.04
CA SER A 59 7.29 -3.80 7.65
C SER A 59 8.31 -4.49 6.72
N ALA A 60 7.85 -4.94 5.56
CA ALA A 60 8.70 -5.60 4.56
C ALA A 60 9.30 -4.55 3.62
N ASN A 61 10.64 -4.42 3.57
CA ASN A 61 11.33 -3.41 2.77
C ASN A 61 11.27 -3.73 1.26
N PHE A 62 10.15 -3.43 0.61
CA PHE A 62 9.95 -3.81 -0.79
C PHE A 62 10.47 -2.78 -1.80
N ASN A 63 11.27 -1.79 -1.41
CA ASN A 63 11.92 -0.89 -2.36
C ASN A 63 13.14 -1.55 -3.04
N GLN A 64 12.90 -2.70 -3.69
CA GLN A 64 13.93 -3.55 -4.28
C GLN A 64 13.51 -3.98 -5.67
N LYS A 65 14.46 -3.94 -6.62
CA LYS A 65 14.28 -4.56 -7.94
C LYS A 65 14.47 -6.07 -7.80
N SER A 66 13.60 -6.86 -8.42
CA SER A 66 13.73 -8.32 -8.45
C SER A 66 13.43 -8.88 -9.84
N SER A 67 14.43 -9.49 -10.46
CA SER A 67 14.26 -10.23 -11.71
C SER A 67 13.43 -11.50 -11.51
N PHE A 68 13.49 -12.11 -10.32
CA PHE A 68 12.68 -13.26 -9.97
C PHE A 68 11.19 -12.89 -9.96
N PHE A 69 10.82 -11.80 -9.27
CA PHE A 69 9.45 -11.29 -9.27
C PHE A 69 8.95 -10.99 -10.68
N VAL A 70 9.73 -10.25 -11.48
CA VAL A 70 9.35 -9.93 -12.86
C VAL A 70 9.13 -11.21 -13.67
N GLY A 71 10.00 -12.21 -13.51
CA GLY A 71 9.85 -13.50 -14.17
C GLY A 71 8.59 -14.25 -13.77
N VAL A 72 8.25 -14.29 -12.47
CA VAL A 72 7.03 -14.92 -11.96
C VAL A 72 5.78 -14.15 -12.41
N ALA A 73 5.77 -12.83 -12.26
CA ALA A 73 4.67 -11.96 -12.66
C ALA A 73 4.32 -12.07 -14.14
N ARG A 74 5.33 -12.22 -15.02
CA ARG A 74 5.10 -12.45 -16.46
C ARG A 74 4.53 -13.82 -16.80
N ARG A 75 4.58 -14.78 -15.88
CA ARG A 75 4.05 -16.15 -16.06
C ARG A 75 2.80 -16.43 -15.22
N SER A 76 2.37 -15.50 -14.39
CA SER A 76 1.19 -15.67 -13.56
C SER A 76 -0.10 -15.56 -14.39
N GLU A 77 -1.24 -15.86 -13.74
CA GLU A 77 -2.55 -15.67 -14.34
C GLU A 77 -2.79 -14.22 -14.83
N PHE A 78 -2.14 -13.23 -14.20
CA PHE A 78 -2.20 -11.80 -14.54
C PHE A 78 -1.07 -11.33 -15.48
N SER A 79 -0.51 -12.23 -16.27
CA SER A 79 0.64 -11.94 -17.13
C SER A 79 0.38 -10.78 -18.09
N SER A 80 -0.85 -10.62 -18.60
CA SER A 80 -1.20 -9.54 -19.54
C SER A 80 -1.11 -8.16 -18.88
N GLU A 81 -1.65 -8.03 -17.67
CA GLU A 81 -1.63 -6.82 -16.85
C GLU A 81 -0.20 -6.46 -16.45
N TRP A 82 0.58 -7.45 -15.99
CA TRP A 82 1.98 -7.25 -15.65
C TRP A 82 2.82 -6.83 -16.85
N ASN A 83 2.62 -7.45 -18.02
CA ASN A 83 3.30 -7.05 -19.24
C ASN A 83 2.93 -5.61 -19.64
N ALA A 84 1.66 -5.23 -19.55
CA ALA A 84 1.23 -3.85 -19.83
C ALA A 84 1.89 -2.85 -18.86
N ALA A 85 1.90 -3.16 -17.57
CA ALA A 85 2.55 -2.32 -16.55
C ALA A 85 4.06 -2.17 -16.81
N PHE A 86 4.76 -3.27 -17.11
CA PHE A 86 6.20 -3.26 -17.40
C PHE A 86 6.55 -2.57 -18.72
N ASN A 87 5.64 -2.56 -19.69
CA ASN A 87 5.81 -1.78 -20.93
C ASN A 87 5.65 -0.28 -20.67
N TYR A 88 4.71 0.10 -19.80
CA TYR A 88 4.54 1.50 -19.39
C TYR A 88 5.72 2.02 -18.56
N LEU A 89 6.19 1.21 -17.61
CA LEU A 89 7.31 1.54 -16.74
C LEU A 89 8.26 0.35 -16.61
N ASP A 90 9.46 0.50 -17.18
CA ASP A 90 10.49 -0.54 -17.12
C ASP A 90 10.78 -0.95 -15.66
N PRO A 91 10.57 -2.23 -15.29
CA PRO A 91 10.81 -2.70 -13.93
C PRO A 91 12.29 -2.65 -13.53
N ASN A 92 13.22 -2.61 -14.49
CA ASN A 92 14.64 -2.37 -14.22
C ASN A 92 14.93 -0.90 -13.92
N ARG A 93 14.03 0.02 -14.29
CA ARG A 93 14.14 1.44 -13.95
C ARG A 93 13.48 1.71 -12.61
N ARG A 94 12.23 1.30 -12.43
CA ARG A 94 11.46 1.51 -11.19
C ARG A 94 10.44 0.41 -10.97
N LEU A 95 10.41 -0.12 -9.75
CA LEU A 95 9.41 -1.04 -9.26
C LEU A 95 9.11 -0.64 -7.81
N ASP A 96 7.86 -0.27 -7.52
CA ASP A 96 7.42 0.30 -6.24
C ASP A 96 6.33 -0.60 -5.66
N PHE A 97 6.49 -0.94 -4.39
CA PHE A 97 5.66 -1.93 -3.70
C PHE A 97 5.13 -1.40 -2.38
N SER A 98 5.23 -0.09 -2.15
CA SER A 98 4.79 0.54 -0.90
C SER A 98 3.33 0.20 -0.56
N ASP A 99 2.44 0.18 -1.56
CA ASP A 99 1.04 -0.24 -1.41
C ASP A 99 0.90 -1.73 -1.03
N THR A 100 1.75 -2.59 -1.59
CA THR A 100 1.77 -4.03 -1.24
C THR A 100 2.11 -4.23 0.23
N VAL A 101 3.04 -3.44 0.78
CA VAL A 101 3.40 -3.54 2.20
C VAL A 101 2.25 -3.10 3.11
N GLU A 102 1.49 -2.07 2.71
CA GLU A 102 0.27 -1.68 3.43
C GLU A 102 -0.77 -2.80 3.43
N LEU A 103 -0.95 -3.46 2.28
CA LEU A 103 -1.86 -4.59 2.15
C LEU A 103 -1.45 -5.78 3.04
N LEU A 104 -0.16 -6.13 3.05
CA LEU A 104 0.35 -7.21 3.91
C LEU A 104 0.13 -6.90 5.40
N TYR A 105 0.32 -5.64 5.82
CA TYR A 105 0.01 -5.22 7.19
C TYR A 105 -1.49 -5.37 7.50
N LEU A 106 -2.35 -4.93 6.58
CA LEU A 106 -3.81 -5.00 6.70
C LEU A 106 -4.34 -6.42 6.90
N ILE A 107 -3.75 -7.39 6.21
CA ILE A 107 -4.11 -8.81 6.32
C ILE A 107 -3.31 -9.57 7.38
N ASN A 108 -2.49 -8.85 8.17
CA ASN A 108 -1.61 -9.41 9.19
C ASN A 108 -0.63 -10.49 8.65
N ASP A 109 -0.21 -10.37 7.38
CA ASP A 109 0.85 -11.22 6.83
C ASP A 109 2.22 -10.65 7.19
N ASN A 110 2.72 -11.09 8.33
CA ASN A 110 4.06 -10.79 8.79
C ASN A 110 5.11 -11.80 8.29
N SER A 111 4.71 -12.83 7.53
CA SER A 111 5.60 -13.89 7.07
C SER A 111 6.25 -13.59 5.72
N THR A 112 5.59 -12.80 4.89
CA THR A 112 6.15 -12.31 3.61
C THR A 112 7.14 -11.19 3.89
N LYS A 113 8.45 -11.46 3.71
CA LYS A 113 9.54 -10.54 4.08
C LYS A 113 10.22 -9.88 2.89
N THR A 114 10.14 -10.50 1.72
CA THR A 114 10.74 -10.00 0.48
C THR A 114 9.72 -9.99 -0.67
N VAL A 115 10.02 -9.22 -1.71
CA VAL A 115 9.24 -9.18 -2.95
C VAL A 115 9.17 -10.58 -3.60
N ASP A 116 10.20 -11.40 -3.43
CA ASP A 116 10.22 -12.76 -3.93
C ASP A 116 9.30 -13.68 -3.11
N ASP A 117 9.21 -13.48 -1.80
CA ASP A 117 8.22 -14.20 -0.97
C ASP A 117 6.81 -13.85 -1.41
N PHE A 118 6.57 -12.56 -1.73
CA PHE A 118 5.28 -12.11 -2.24
C PHE A 118 4.97 -12.83 -3.57
N ALA A 119 5.91 -12.85 -4.51
CA ALA A 119 5.73 -13.55 -5.79
C ALA A 119 5.41 -15.03 -5.60
N ARG A 120 6.12 -15.73 -4.70
CA ARG A 120 5.89 -17.15 -4.42
C ARG A 120 4.53 -17.41 -3.80
N ARG A 121 4.04 -16.50 -2.98
CA ARG A 121 2.81 -16.69 -2.20
C ARG A 121 1.55 -16.28 -2.95
N TYR A 122 1.65 -15.24 -3.78
CA TYR A 122 0.48 -14.55 -4.34
C TYR A 122 0.42 -14.50 -5.87
N LEU A 123 1.47 -14.92 -6.59
CA LEU A 123 1.52 -14.87 -8.05
C LEU A 123 1.73 -16.25 -8.70
N GLN A 124 1.53 -17.34 -7.95
CA GLN A 124 1.51 -18.70 -8.50
C GLN A 124 0.14 -19.04 -9.06
#